data_AF-A0A392MET4-F1
#
_entry.id   AF-A0A392MET4-F1
#
_cell.length_a   1.000
_cell.length_b   1.000
_cell.length_c   1.000
_cell.angle_alpha   90.00
_cell.angle_beta   90.00
_cell.angle_gamma   90.00
#
_symmetry.space_group_name_H-M   'P 1'
#
loop_
_entity.id
_entity.type
_entity.pdbx_description
1 polymer ?
#
loop_
_entity_poly.entity_id
_entity_poly.type
_entity_poly.pdbx_seq_one_letter_code
_entity_poly.pdbx_strand_id
1 'polypeptide(L)'
;MEEFPQLRTIVEEGFENPENVNIALDYLGKSRGIQKTKELAVKHANLAAEAIDSLPESDDEEVRKSRKALVELTQIVITRTK
;
A
#
# COMPACT_ATOMS: atom_id res chain seq x y z
N MET A 1 -2.88 -3.28 -16.02
CA MET A 1 -2.93 -2.96 -17.46
C MET A 1 -1.56 -3.04 -18.12
N GLU A 2 -0.47 -2.61 -17.48
CA GLU A 2 0.88 -2.65 -18.07
C GLU A 2 1.39 -4.06 -18.41
N GLU A 3 1.10 -5.06 -17.56
CA GLU A 3 1.49 -6.46 -17.79
C GLU A 3 0.46 -7.23 -18.65
N PHE A 4 -0.81 -6.82 -18.57
CA PHE A 4 -1.92 -7.40 -19.34
C PHE A 4 -2.86 -6.28 -19.79
N PRO A 5 -2.66 -5.71 -20.99
CA PRO A 5 -3.49 -4.63 -21.52
C PRO A 5 -4.97 -5.04 -21.67
N GLN A 6 -5.24 -6.31 -21.91
CA GLN A 6 -6.58 -6.88 -22.09
C GLN A 6 -7.45 -6.73 -20.83
N LEU A 7 -6.82 -6.66 -19.65
CA LEU A 7 -7.53 -6.43 -18.39
C LEU A 7 -8.24 -5.06 -18.40
N ARG A 8 -7.78 -4.10 -19.20
CA ARG A 8 -8.41 -2.77 -19.31
C ARG A 8 -9.86 -2.86 -19.78
N THR A 9 -10.12 -3.62 -20.84
CA THR A 9 -11.47 -3.79 -21.40
C THR A 9 -12.41 -4.43 -20.38
N ILE A 10 -11.96 -5.46 -19.67
CA ILE A 10 -12.76 -6.13 -18.62
C ILE A 10 -13.10 -5.17 -17.47
N VAL A 11 -12.17 -4.30 -17.09
CA VAL A 11 -12.41 -3.28 -16.06
C VAL A 11 -13.38 -2.20 -16.56
N GLU A 12 -13.25 -1.78 -17.82
CA GLU A 12 -14.12 -0.77 -18.45
C GLU A 12 -15.56 -1.28 -18.66
N GLU A 13 -15.72 -2.56 -18.98
CA GLU A 13 -17.03 -3.25 -19.01
C GLU A 13 -17.65 -3.38 -17.61
N GLY A 14 -16.85 -3.23 -16.55
CA GLY A 14 -17.28 -3.33 -15.17
C GLY A 14 -17.46 -4.76 -14.67
N PHE A 15 -17.86 -4.87 -13.41
CA PHE A 15 -17.93 -6.14 -12.66
C PHE A 15 -19.37 -6.58 -12.35
N GLU A 16 -20.35 -6.07 -13.10
CA GLU A 16 -21.76 -6.46 -12.97
C GLU A 16 -21.97 -7.92 -13.41
N ASN A 17 -21.21 -8.36 -14.43
CA ASN A 17 -21.11 -9.76 -14.82
C ASN A 17 -20.09 -10.48 -13.91
N PRO A 18 -20.50 -11.52 -13.14
CA PRO A 18 -19.58 -12.28 -12.29
C PRO A 18 -18.39 -12.88 -13.03
N GLU A 19 -18.52 -13.19 -14.33
CA GLU A 19 -17.42 -13.69 -15.15
C GLU A 19 -16.28 -12.68 -15.27
N ASN A 20 -16.60 -11.38 -15.32
CA ASN A 20 -15.58 -10.32 -15.38
C ASN A 20 -14.75 -10.27 -14.09
N VAL A 21 -15.35 -10.60 -12.95
CA VAL A 21 -14.62 -10.73 -11.67
C VAL A 21 -13.65 -11.91 -11.72
N ASN A 22 -14.10 -13.07 -12.18
CA ASN A 22 -13.27 -14.27 -12.29
C ASN A 22 -12.05 -14.03 -13.20
N ILE A 23 -12.30 -13.42 -14.37
CA ILE A 23 -11.25 -13.09 -15.34
C ILE A 23 -10.26 -12.08 -14.75
N ALA A 24 -10.74 -11.04 -14.06
CA ALA A 24 -9.86 -10.06 -13.44
C ALA A 24 -9.00 -10.66 -12.31
N LEU A 25 -9.55 -11.58 -11.50
CA LEU A 25 -8.80 -12.29 -10.47
C LEU A 25 -7.72 -13.21 -11.07
N ASP A 26 -8.02 -13.89 -12.18
CA ASP A 26 -7.03 -14.72 -12.88
C ASP A 26 -5.85 -13.87 -13.41
N TYR A 27 -6.14 -12.74 -14.06
CA TYR A 27 -5.09 -11.81 -14.50
C TYR A 27 -4.30 -11.23 -13.31
N LEU A 28 -4.98 -10.87 -12.21
CA LEU A 28 -4.33 -10.36 -11.02
C LEU A 28 -3.36 -11.40 -10.43
N GLY A 29 -3.80 -12.67 -10.33
CA GLY A 29 -2.99 -13.78 -9.82
C GLY A 29 -1.77 -14.12 -10.68
N LYS A 30 -1.87 -13.93 -12.00
CA LYS A 30 -0.74 -14.09 -12.94
C LYS A 30 0.21 -12.91 -12.94
N SER A 31 -0.27 -11.73 -12.56
CA SER A 31 0.51 -10.49 -12.55
C SER A 31 1.35 -10.33 -11.27
N ARG A 32 2.26 -9.35 -11.29
CA ARG A 32 2.96 -8.88 -10.08
C ARG A 32 2.24 -7.72 -9.38
N GLY A 33 0.97 -7.45 -9.71
CA GLY A 33 0.24 -6.27 -9.22
C GLY A 33 0.15 -6.17 -7.69
N ILE A 34 -0.15 -7.28 -7.01
CA ILE A 34 -0.24 -7.33 -5.54
C ILE A 34 1.14 -7.03 -4.92
N GLN A 35 2.19 -7.67 -5.43
CA GLN A 35 3.54 -7.50 -4.90
C GLN A 35 4.06 -6.07 -5.10
N LYS A 36 3.91 -5.52 -6.31
CA LYS A 36 4.29 -4.12 -6.61
C LYS A 36 3.53 -3.11 -5.74
N THR A 37 2.24 -3.36 -5.48
CA THR A 37 1.44 -2.51 -4.60
C THR A 37 1.97 -2.54 -3.17
N LYS A 38 2.32 -3.72 -2.65
CA LYS A 38 2.95 -3.85 -1.32
C LYS A 38 4.29 -3.14 -1.25
N GLU A 39 5.15 -3.30 -2.26
CA GLU A 39 6.45 -2.61 -2.33
C GLU A 39 6.28 -1.09 -2.35
N LEU A 40 5.32 -0.58 -3.11
CA LEU A 40 5.02 0.85 -3.15
C LEU A 40 4.49 1.35 -1.80
N ALA A 41 3.62 0.58 -1.13
CA ALA A 41 3.15 0.92 0.20
C ALA A 41 4.31 0.98 1.22
N VAL A 42 5.21 -0.01 1.20
CA VAL A 42 6.42 -0.03 2.05
C VAL A 42 7.30 1.19 1.78
N LYS A 43 7.50 1.55 0.50
CA LYS A 43 8.26 2.75 0.14
C LYS A 43 7.68 4.01 0.78
N HIS A 44 6.38 4.20 0.72
CA HIS A 44 5.74 5.37 1.33
C HIS A 44 5.74 5.34 2.86
N ALA A 45 5.61 4.17 3.48
CA ALA A 45 5.74 4.02 4.93
C ALA A 45 7.16 4.38 5.42
N ASN A 46 8.20 3.97 4.68
CA ASN A 46 9.59 4.32 4.99
C ASN A 46 9.82 5.84 4.89
N LEU A 47 9.36 6.47 3.80
CA LEU A 47 9.46 7.94 3.64
C LEU A 47 8.74 8.69 4.77
N ALA A 48 7.60 8.17 5.24
CA ALA A 48 6.88 8.77 6.36
C ALA A 48 7.67 8.63 7.67
N ALA A 49 8.28 7.47 7.93
CA ALA A 49 9.13 7.28 9.11
C ALA A 49 10.37 8.19 9.07
N GLU A 50 11.07 8.25 7.93
CA GLU A 50 12.22 9.13 7.71
C GLU A 50 11.88 10.61 7.94
N ALA A 51 10.68 11.04 7.55
CA ALA A 51 10.21 12.41 7.79
C ALA A 51 10.00 12.71 9.28
N ILE A 52 9.55 11.73 10.08
CA ILE A 52 9.43 11.89 11.54
C ILE A 52 10.82 11.92 12.20
N ASP A 53 11.74 11.07 11.75
CA ASP A 53 13.12 11.02 12.27
C ASP A 53 13.92 12.28 11.93
N SER A 54 13.56 12.97 10.83
CA SER A 54 14.19 14.22 10.41
C SER A 54 13.73 15.45 11.21
N LEU A 55 12.78 15.31 12.13
CA LEU A 55 12.34 16.42 12.98
C LEU A 55 13.46 16.83 13.96
N PRO A 56 13.63 18.13 14.26
CA PRO A 56 14.63 18.60 15.23
C PRO A 56 14.52 17.87 16.58
N GLU A 57 15.64 17.62 17.23
CA GLU A 57 15.66 17.00 18.57
C GLU A 57 14.81 17.79 19.57
N SER A 58 14.19 17.07 20.50
CA SER A 58 13.31 17.63 21.52
C SER A 58 13.50 16.88 22.82
N ASP A 59 13.72 17.62 23.90
CA ASP A 59 13.84 17.08 25.26
C ASP A 59 12.48 16.78 25.91
N ASP A 60 11.38 17.26 25.30
CA ASP A 60 10.02 16.97 25.76
C ASP A 60 9.67 15.49 25.58
N GLU A 61 9.31 14.84 26.69
CA GLU A 61 8.97 13.42 26.75
C GLU A 61 7.73 13.06 25.93
N GLU A 62 6.69 13.89 25.97
CA GLU A 62 5.44 13.66 25.22
C GLU A 62 5.67 13.84 23.71
N VAL A 63 6.54 14.77 23.31
CA VAL A 63 6.98 14.90 21.91
C VAL A 63 7.70 13.64 21.45
N ARG A 64 8.65 13.11 22.24
CA ARG A 64 9.37 11.88 21.89
C ARG A 64 8.45 10.67 21.81
N LYS A 65 7.53 10.53 22.77
CA LYS A 65 6.53 9.46 22.80
C LYS A 65 5.61 9.52 21.58
N SER A 66 5.13 10.71 21.23
CA SER A 66 4.27 10.92 20.07
C SER A 66 5.00 10.59 18.76
N ARG A 67 6.26 11.00 18.60
CA ARG A 67 7.08 10.65 17.42
C ARG A 67 7.26 9.14 17.29
N LYS A 68 7.59 8.46 18.39
CA LYS A 68 7.69 6.99 18.39
C LYS A 68 6.39 6.33 17.93
N ALA A 69 5.24 6.78 18.43
CA ALA A 69 3.93 6.25 18.04
C ALA A 69 3.64 6.47 16.54
N LEU A 70 4.04 7.62 15.98
CA LEU A 70 3.89 7.90 14.54
C LEU A 70 4.74 6.96 13.69
N VAL A 71 5.98 6.67 14.09
CA VAL A 71 6.83 5.68 13.40
C VAL A 71 6.24 4.27 13.50
N GLU A 72 5.72 3.87 14.67
CA GLU A 72 5.06 2.57 14.83
C GLU A 72 3.83 2.45 13.92
N LEU A 73 3.08 3.54 13.74
CA LEU A 73 1.90 3.56 12.86
C LEU A 73 2.25 3.28 11.39
N THR A 74 3.43 3.69 10.92
CA THR A 74 3.88 3.39 9.54
C THR A 74 4.12 1.90 9.33
N GLN A 75 4.49 1.15 10.38
CA GLN A 75 4.62 -0.31 10.32
C GLN A 75 3.27 -1.03 10.43
N ILE A 76 2.37 -0.51 11.27
CA ILE A 76 1.03 -1.07 11.45
C ILE A 76 0.24 -1.01 10.14
N VAL A 77 0.30 0.10 9.39
CA VAL A 77 -0.48 0.24 8.15
C VAL A 77 -0.08 -0.77 7.07
N ILE A 78 1.17 -1.24 7.10
CA ILE A 78 1.71 -2.24 6.16
C ILE A 78 1.38 -3.67 6.59
N THR A 79 1.40 -3.94 7.89
CA THR A 79 1.26 -5.29 8.44
C THR A 79 -0.18 -5.65 8.84
N ARG A 80 -1.08 -4.66 8.90
CA ARG A 80 -2.48 -4.89 9.31
C ARG A 80 -3.16 -5.92 8.41
N THR A 81 -3.91 -6.81 9.06
CA THR A 81 -4.78 -7.80 8.41
C THR A 81 -6.17 -7.67 8.99
N LYS A 82 -6.93 -6.68 8.49
CA LYS A 82 -8.28 -6.26 8.91
C LYS A 82 -8.35 -5.35 10.13
#